data_AF-A0A7C6ZKP5-F1
#
_entry.id   AF-A0A7C6ZKP5-F1
#
_cell.length_a   1.000
_cell.length_b   1.000
_cell.length_c   1.000
_cell.angle_alpha   90.00
_cell.angle_beta   90.00
_cell.angle_gamma   90.00
#
_symmetry.space_group_name_H-M   'P 1'
#
loop_
_entity.id
_entity.type
_entity.pdbx_description
1 polymer ?
#
loop_
_entity_poly.entity_id
_entity_poly.type
_entity_poly.pdbx_seq_one_letter_code
_entity_poly.pdbx_strand_id
1 'polypeptide(L)'
;MFLRASKKSRSEVFLYDPIGTDKEGNEITLIDILGTDPDSVSDLVERFYESRRLLEKLKKLSKRERKVLELRYGLGGEQRKTQREIARLFGISRSYVSRIEKKALTKLLNELTSNS
;
A
#
# COMPACT_ATOMS: atom_id res chain seq x y z
N MET A 1 15.55 -49.94 -5.21
CA MET A 1 16.11 -48.58 -5.08
C MET A 1 14.99 -47.60 -4.71
N PHE A 2 14.51 -47.62 -3.46
CA PHE A 2 13.37 -46.81 -2.98
C PHE A 2 13.77 -45.76 -1.93
N LEU A 3 15.07 -45.57 -1.70
CA LEU A 3 15.64 -44.79 -0.59
C LEU A 3 16.27 -43.44 -1.04
N ARG A 4 15.70 -42.77 -2.05
CA ARG A 4 16.20 -41.47 -2.52
C ARG A 4 15.13 -40.41 -2.84
N ALA A 5 13.91 -40.52 -2.29
CA ALA A 5 12.83 -39.58 -2.63
C ALA A 5 12.07 -38.97 -1.43
N SER A 6 12.62 -38.94 -0.21
CA SER A 6 11.89 -38.43 0.97
C SER A 6 12.76 -37.71 2.00
N LYS A 7 13.83 -37.03 1.55
CA LYS A 7 14.69 -36.23 2.45
C LYS A 7 14.53 -34.71 2.28
N LYS A 8 13.35 -34.26 1.88
CA LYS A 8 13.03 -32.82 1.74
C LYS A 8 11.59 -32.40 2.08
N SER A 9 10.86 -33.19 2.88
CA SER A 9 9.50 -32.87 3.36
C SER A 9 9.37 -32.99 4.89
N ARG A 10 10.46 -32.82 5.65
CA ARG A 10 10.45 -32.94 7.12
C ARG A 10 10.10 -31.64 7.86
N SER A 11 9.47 -30.69 7.15
CA SER A 11 9.16 -29.35 7.65
C SER A 11 7.74 -28.90 7.29
N GLU A 12 6.88 -29.83 6.88
CA GLU A 12 5.44 -29.56 6.68
C GLU A 12 4.71 -30.10 7.91
N VAL A 13 3.97 -29.22 8.58
CA VAL A 13 3.14 -29.51 9.76
C VAL A 13 1.72 -29.07 9.43
N PHE A 14 0.71 -29.80 9.91
CA PHE A 14 -0.67 -29.40 9.68
C PHE A 14 -1.08 -28.31 10.66
N LEU A 15 -1.88 -27.36 10.18
CA LEU A 15 -2.44 -26.28 11.00
C LEU A 15 -3.28 -26.81 12.18
N TYR A 16 -3.86 -28.00 12.03
CA TYR A 16 -4.69 -28.66 13.03
C TYR A 16 -3.91 -29.66 13.91
N ASP A 17 -2.59 -29.78 13.71
CA ASP A 17 -1.79 -30.66 14.57
C ASP A 17 -1.80 -30.08 16.01
N PRO A 18 -2.08 -30.91 17.03
CA PRO A 18 -2.02 -30.48 18.41
C PRO A 18 -0.55 -30.22 18.80
N ILE A 19 -0.31 -29.07 19.42
CA ILE A 19 1.02 -28.61 19.83
C ILE A 19 1.17 -28.48 21.35
N GLY A 20 0.07 -28.64 22.09
CA GLY A 20 0.06 -28.64 23.55
C GLY A 20 -1.36 -28.74 24.10
N THR A 21 -1.48 -28.59 25.42
CA THR A 21 -2.77 -28.53 26.12
C THR A 21 -2.83 -27.28 26.99
N ASP A 22 -4.01 -26.66 27.09
CA ASP A 22 -4.24 -25.54 28.01
C ASP A 22 -4.32 -25.99 29.48
N LYS A 23 -4.63 -25.06 30.39
CA LYS A 23 -4.76 -25.34 31.84
C LYS A 23 -5.99 -26.19 32.19
N GLU A 24 -6.94 -26.32 31.26
CA GLU A 24 -8.20 -27.05 31.42
C GLU A 24 -8.17 -28.41 30.72
N GLY A 25 -7.07 -28.73 30.02
CA GLY A 25 -6.84 -30.00 29.33
C GLY A 25 -7.32 -30.03 27.88
N ASN A 26 -7.72 -28.90 27.31
CA ASN A 26 -8.09 -28.82 25.90
C ASN A 26 -6.84 -28.78 25.01
N GLU A 27 -6.89 -29.46 23.87
CA GLU A 27 -5.81 -29.44 22.89
C GLU A 27 -5.69 -28.05 22.25
N ILE A 28 -4.47 -27.50 22.22
CA ILE A 28 -4.13 -26.29 21.47
C ILE A 28 -3.52 -26.73 20.16
N THR A 29 -4.06 -26.23 19.06
CA THR A 29 -3.57 -26.52 17.70
C THR A 29 -2.66 -25.42 17.19
N LEU A 30 -1.89 -25.71 16.14
CA LEU A 30 -0.97 -24.73 15.55
C LEU A 30 -1.69 -23.47 15.07
N ILE A 31 -2.89 -23.59 14.49
CA ILE A 31 -3.68 -22.44 14.01
C ILE A 31 -4.10 -21.48 15.14
N ASP A 32 -4.26 -21.97 16.37
CA ASP A 32 -4.67 -21.15 17.52
C ASP A 32 -3.57 -20.18 17.96
N ILE A 33 -2.31 -20.48 17.64
CA ILE A 33 -1.14 -19.65 17.99
C ILE A 33 -0.72 -18.76 16.82
N LEU A 34 -1.03 -19.16 15.58
CA LEU A 34 -0.69 -18.39 14.39
C LEU A 34 -1.55 -17.13 14.29
N GLY A 35 -1.04 -16.04 14.89
CA GLY A 35 -1.60 -14.70 14.77
C GLY A 35 -1.11 -13.94 13.54
N THR A 36 -1.81 -12.85 13.22
CA THR A 36 -1.26 -11.81 12.34
C THR A 36 -0.37 -10.88 13.18
N ASP A 37 0.50 -10.11 12.52
CA ASP A 37 1.26 -9.04 13.17
C ASP A 37 0.34 -8.19 14.08
N PRO A 38 0.71 -7.96 15.36
CA PRO A 38 -0.10 -7.18 16.30
C PRO A 38 -0.51 -5.81 15.75
N ASP A 39 0.34 -5.18 14.94
CA ASP A 39 0.12 -3.83 14.42
C ASP A 39 -0.66 -3.84 13.09
N SER A 40 -0.95 -5.01 12.51
CA SER A 40 -1.60 -5.13 11.20
C SER A 40 -2.91 -4.35 11.07
N VAL A 41 -3.76 -4.35 12.11
CA VAL A 41 -5.02 -3.58 12.11
C VAL A 41 -4.75 -2.09 12.25
N SER A 42 -3.82 -1.71 13.13
CA SER A 42 -3.44 -0.31 13.36
C SER A 42 -2.88 0.31 12.07
N ASP A 43 -1.94 -0.37 11.42
CA ASP A 43 -1.32 0.01 10.16
C ASP A 43 -2.35 0.22 9.04
N LEU A 44 -3.34 -0.68 8.95
CA LEU A 44 -4.42 -0.57 7.96
C LEU A 44 -5.25 0.70 8.19
N VAL A 45 -5.60 0.97 9.44
CA VAL A 45 -6.38 2.15 9.82
C VAL A 45 -5.57 3.43 9.59
N GLU A 46 -4.31 3.48 10.00
CA GLU A 46 -3.42 4.62 9.79
C GLU A 46 -3.30 4.96 8.30
N ARG A 47 -2.97 3.97 7.46
CA ARG A 47 -2.89 4.15 6.00
C ARG A 47 -4.19 4.66 5.39
N PHE A 48 -5.34 4.21 5.90
CA PHE A 48 -6.63 4.70 5.46
C PHE A 48 -6.81 6.20 5.75
N TYR A 49 -6.49 6.63 6.97
CA TYR A 49 -6.57 8.04 7.35
C TYR A 49 -5.54 8.90 6.61
N GLU A 50 -4.31 8.43 6.43
CA GLU A 50 -3.28 9.12 5.65
C GLU A 50 -3.71 9.33 4.19
N SER A 51 -4.21 8.27 3.55
CA SER A 51 -4.73 8.31 2.17
C SER A 51 -5.88 9.32 2.05
N ARG A 52 -6.82 9.30 2.99
CA ARG A 52 -7.93 10.26 3.02
C ARG A 52 -7.44 11.70 3.21
N ARG A 53 -6.51 11.93 4.13
CA ARG A 53 -5.90 13.25 4.36
C ARG A 53 -5.22 13.78 3.09
N LEU A 54 -4.46 12.93 2.39
CA LEU A 54 -3.83 13.27 1.12
C LEU A 54 -4.88 13.68 0.06
N LEU A 55 -5.94 12.89 -0.10
CA LEU A 55 -7.00 13.17 -1.07
C LEU A 55 -7.74 14.49 -0.78
N GLU A 56 -7.96 14.83 0.48
CA GLU A 56 -8.52 16.13 0.86
C GLU A 56 -7.58 17.29 0.51
N LYS A 57 -6.27 17.15 0.77
CA LYS A 57 -5.29 18.20 0.44
C LYS A 57 -5.10 18.38 -1.06
N LEU A 58 -5.24 17.33 -1.86
CA LEU A 58 -5.24 17.45 -3.33
C LEU A 58 -6.35 18.37 -3.87
N LYS A 59 -7.47 18.53 -3.14
CA LYS A 59 -8.55 19.46 -3.55
C LYS A 59 -8.13 20.92 -3.52
N LYS A 60 -7.03 21.27 -2.82
CA LYS A 60 -6.47 22.64 -2.77
C LYS A 60 -5.65 22.99 -4.01
N LEU A 61 -5.24 22.00 -4.79
CA LEU A 61 -4.57 22.20 -6.07
C LEU A 61 -5.57 22.64 -7.15
N SER A 62 -5.07 23.33 -8.18
CA SER A 62 -5.91 23.59 -9.36
C SER A 62 -6.32 22.28 -10.04
N LYS A 63 -7.45 22.28 -10.75
CA LYS A 63 -7.95 21.09 -11.49
C LYS A 63 -6.87 20.44 -12.36
N ARG A 64 -6.04 21.25 -13.03
CA ARG A 64 -4.95 20.78 -13.89
C ARG A 64 -3.80 20.18 -13.09
N GLU A 65 -3.34 20.84 -12.03
CA GLU A 65 -2.30 20.32 -11.14
C GLU A 65 -2.74 18.99 -10.52
N ARG A 66 -3.96 18.94 -9.97
CA ARG A 66 -4.56 17.74 -9.40
C ARG A 66 -4.59 16.59 -10.40
N LYS A 67 -5.11 16.80 -11.61
CA LYS A 67 -5.21 15.73 -12.62
C LYS A 67 -3.84 15.21 -13.07
N VAL A 68 -2.82 16.08 -13.15
CA VAL A 68 -1.45 15.65 -13.43
C VAL A 68 -0.94 14.72 -12.32
N LEU A 69 -1.15 15.05 -11.04
CA LEU A 69 -0.72 14.20 -9.92
C LEU A 69 -1.52 12.89 -9.84
N GLU A 70 -2.84 12.94 -10.04
CA GLU A 70 -3.70 11.76 -10.06
C GLU A 70 -3.23 10.74 -11.10
N LEU A 71 -2.97 11.18 -12.34
CA LEU A 71 -2.46 10.31 -13.39
C LEU A 71 -1.01 9.88 -13.14
N ARG A 72 -0.17 10.75 -12.58
CA ARG A 72 1.25 10.44 -12.36
C ARG A 72 1.45 9.33 -11.33
N TYR A 73 0.69 9.38 -10.24
CA TYR A 73 0.85 8.50 -9.08
C TYR A 73 -0.27 7.46 -8.93
N GLY A 74 -1.31 7.55 -9.75
CA GLY A 74 -2.46 6.64 -9.72
C GLY A 74 -3.37 6.89 -8.52
N LEU A 75 -3.62 8.17 -8.22
CA LEU A 75 -4.45 8.57 -7.08
C LEU A 75 -5.93 8.59 -7.48
N GLY A 76 -6.81 8.27 -6.54
CA GLY A 76 -8.26 8.28 -6.78
C GLY A 76 -8.74 7.20 -7.75
N GLY A 77 -8.00 6.09 -7.90
CA GLY A 77 -8.35 4.98 -8.80
C GLY A 77 -7.83 5.12 -10.23
N GLU A 78 -7.07 6.18 -10.52
CA GLU A 78 -6.43 6.36 -11.82
C GLU A 78 -5.26 5.38 -12.02
N GLN A 79 -5.02 4.99 -13.27
CA GLN A 79 -3.82 4.22 -13.60
C GLN A 79 -2.60 5.14 -13.67
N ARG A 80 -1.47 4.71 -13.10
CA ARG A 80 -0.19 5.43 -13.19
C ARG A 80 0.22 5.62 -14.65
N LYS A 81 0.66 6.84 -14.97
CA LYS A 81 1.18 7.25 -16.27
C LYS A 81 2.50 7.99 -16.14
N THR A 82 3.33 7.87 -17.16
CA THR A 82 4.57 8.64 -17.31
C THR A 82 4.27 10.08 -17.69
N GLN A 83 5.22 11.00 -17.45
CA GLN A 83 5.10 12.38 -17.89
C GLN A 83 4.89 12.51 -19.42
N ARG A 84 5.46 11.59 -20.21
CA ARG A 84 5.30 11.57 -21.67
C ARG A 84 3.87 11.17 -22.07
N GLU A 85 3.27 10.22 -21.38
CA GLU A 85 1.86 9.83 -21.61
C GLU A 85 0.91 10.94 -21.21
N ILE A 86 1.13 11.57 -20.05
CA ILE A 86 0.36 12.72 -19.60
C ILE A 86 0.51 13.88 -20.60
N ALA A 87 1.73 14.13 -21.09
CA ALA A 87 1.97 15.16 -22.09
C ALA A 87 1.15 14.94 -23.38
N ARG A 88 1.11 13.69 -23.87
CA ARG A 88 0.28 13.30 -25.02
C ARG A 88 -1.20 13.50 -24.74
N LEU A 89 -1.70 13.09 -23.57
CA LEU A 89 -3.11 13.25 -23.19
C LEU A 89 -3.55 14.73 -23.11
N PHE A 90 -2.66 15.61 -22.66
CA PHE A 90 -2.95 17.03 -22.48
C PHE A 90 -2.56 17.89 -23.69
N GLY A 91 -1.98 17.32 -24.75
CA GLY A 91 -1.51 18.06 -25.92
C GLY A 91 -0.42 19.10 -25.59
N ILE A 92 0.46 18.80 -24.62
CA ILE A 92 1.53 19.70 -24.17
C ILE A 92 2.88 19.01 -24.15
N SER A 93 3.96 19.78 -23.97
CA SER A 93 5.30 19.20 -23.86
C SER A 93 5.50 18.44 -22.55
N ARG A 94 6.34 17.39 -22.59
CA ARG A 94 6.78 16.66 -21.39
C ARG A 94 7.43 17.57 -20.35
N SER A 95 8.19 18.56 -20.79
CA SER A 95 8.82 19.55 -19.90
C SER A 95 7.78 20.42 -19.21
N TYR A 96 6.68 20.77 -19.89
CA TYR A 96 5.60 21.52 -19.26
C TYR A 96 4.85 20.69 -18.21
N VAL A 97 4.58 19.40 -18.47
CA VAL A 97 4.06 18.47 -17.45
C VAL A 97 4.98 18.41 -16.23
N SER A 98 6.29 18.27 -16.44
CA SER A 98 7.28 18.26 -15.35
C SER A 98 7.25 19.54 -14.50
N ARG A 99 7.08 20.71 -15.12
CA ARG A 99 6.92 21.97 -14.39
C ARG A 99 5.62 22.01 -13.57
N ILE A 100 4.51 21.53 -14.13
CA ILE A 100 3.23 21.42 -13.42
C ILE A 100 3.37 20.49 -12.22
N GLU A 101 3.96 19.31 -12.41
CA GLU A 101 4.19 18.31 -11.36
C GLU A 101 5.03 18.90 -10.22
N LYS A 102 6.19 19.51 -10.52
CA LYS A 102 7.02 20.15 -9.48
C LYS A 102 6.25 21.22 -8.70
N LYS A 103 5.54 22.12 -9.40
CA LYS A 103 4.76 23.18 -8.74
C LYS A 103 3.65 22.61 -7.85
N ALA A 104 2.95 21.58 -8.34
CA ALA A 104 1.88 20.91 -7.61
C ALA A 104 2.41 20.19 -6.36
N LEU A 105 3.55 19.50 -6.47
CA LEU A 105 4.20 18.84 -5.33
C LEU A 105 4.65 19.84 -4.26
N THR A 106 5.25 20.97 -4.64
CA THR A 106 5.64 22.01 -3.68
C THR A 106 4.42 22.57 -2.94
N LYS A 107 3.33 22.86 -3.66
CA LYS A 107 2.08 23.31 -3.02
C LYS A 107 1.50 22.26 -2.08
N LEU A 108 1.46 21.00 -2.53
CA LEU A 108 0.92 19.90 -1.73
C LEU A 108 1.75 19.67 -0.47
N LEU A 109 3.08 19.77 -0.55
CA LEU A 109 3.97 19.71 0.60
C LEU A 109 3.63 20.79 1.62
N ASN A 110 3.48 22.04 1.17
CA ASN A 110 3.09 23.15 2.05
C ASN A 110 1.72 22.89 2.70
N GLU A 111 0.74 22.42 1.94
CA GLU A 111 -0.59 22.07 2.46
C GLU A 111 -0.58 20.95 3.51
N LEU A 112 0.40 20.04 3.43
CA LEU A 112 0.58 18.95 4.37
C LEU A 112 1.30 19.41 5.65
N THR A 113 2.26 20.34 5.54
CA THR A 113 3.06 20.85 6.66
C THR A 113 2.44 22.06 7.39
N SER A 114 1.61 22.86 6.72
CA SER A 114 0.97 24.06 7.31
C SER A 114 -0.14 23.75 8.34
N ASN A 115 -0.41 22.47 8.64
CA ASN A 115 -1.37 22.01 9.66
C ASN A 115 -0.71 21.10 10.71
N SER A 116 0.61 21.24 10.92
CA SER A 116 1.31 20.62 12.05
C SER A 116 1.47 21.61 13.20
#